data_AF-A0A9D3YG41-F1
#
_entry.id   AF-A0A9D3YG41-F1
#
_cell.length_a   1.000
_cell.length_b   1.000
_cell.length_c   1.000
_cell.angle_alpha   90.00
_cell.angle_beta   90.00
_cell.angle_gamma   90.00
#
_symmetry.space_group_name_H-M   'P 1'
#
loop_
_entity.id
_entity.type
_entity.pdbx_description
1 polymer ?
#
loop_
_entity_poly.entity_id
_entity_poly.type
_entity_poly.pdbx_seq_one_letter_code
_entity_poly.pdbx_strand_id
1 'polypeptide(L)'
;MNTEEDSEIRIAAYKTIMECASDDSIKQIKKILVKEPVNQVGSYIWSHLSNLMETSDPHKQTIRSILEDETLKAEFDMEKRKYSRNYEGSIFLEKINTGATVESDIIWSSKSFIPRSGMFNLTVDLFGNAVNLFEIGGRIEGLEYFLESYFGPNGYFSETNVKAASTETAVDTIKADKMKIDRIDKRVRFSASNISEVFIFSCQYRV
;
A
#
# COMPACT_ATOMS: atom_id res chain seq x y z
N MET A 1 10.24 -16.78 2.39
CA MET A 1 9.02 -16.21 1.75
C MET A 1 8.82 -16.94 0.43
N ASN A 2 7.68 -17.61 0.23
CA ASN A 2 7.42 -18.34 -1.01
C ASN A 2 7.21 -17.35 -2.17
N THR A 3 7.92 -17.51 -3.28
CA THR A 3 7.84 -16.63 -4.46
C THR A 3 6.67 -16.94 -5.38
N GLU A 4 6.03 -18.11 -5.21
CA GLU A 4 4.85 -18.52 -5.98
C GLU A 4 3.56 -17.84 -5.49
N GLU A 5 3.58 -17.33 -4.25
CA GLU A 5 2.44 -16.64 -3.66
C GLU A 5 2.23 -15.24 -4.24
N ASP A 6 1.00 -14.75 -4.14
CA ASP A 6 0.67 -13.40 -4.59
C ASP A 6 1.43 -12.34 -3.78
N SER A 7 1.88 -11.27 -4.46
CA SER A 7 2.66 -10.20 -3.84
C SER A 7 1.94 -9.56 -2.66
N GLU A 8 0.61 -9.45 -2.68
CA GLU A 8 -0.19 -8.92 -1.57
C GLU A 8 -0.05 -9.78 -0.31
N ILE A 9 -0.11 -11.10 -0.44
CA ILE A 9 0.04 -12.04 0.68
C ILE A 9 1.47 -11.98 1.24
N ARG A 10 2.46 -11.95 0.35
CA ARG A 10 3.88 -11.88 0.72
C ARG A 10 4.21 -10.59 1.46
N ILE A 11 3.66 -9.46 1.00
CA ILE A 11 3.83 -8.16 1.66
C ILE A 11 3.12 -8.14 3.01
N ALA A 12 1.90 -8.68 3.11
CA ALA A 12 1.20 -8.79 4.40
C ALA A 12 2.00 -9.62 5.41
N ALA A 13 2.54 -10.78 5.00
CA ALA A 13 3.39 -11.60 5.85
C ALA A 13 4.67 -10.87 6.29
N TYR A 14 5.27 -10.10 5.38
CA TYR A 14 6.41 -9.24 5.71
C TYR A 14 6.04 -8.19 6.77
N LYS A 15 4.91 -7.48 6.63
CA LYS A 15 4.46 -6.50 7.62
C LYS A 15 4.30 -7.12 9.01
N THR A 16 3.67 -8.28 9.10
CA THR A 16 3.51 -9.01 10.38
C THR A 16 4.85 -9.36 11.03
N ILE A 17 5.87 -9.72 10.25
CA ILE A 17 7.22 -9.94 10.78
C ILE A 17 7.83 -8.63 11.30
N MET A 18 7.57 -7.52 10.61
CA MET A 18 8.14 -6.21 10.95
C MET A 18 7.50 -5.53 12.16
N GLU A 19 6.25 -5.83 12.49
CA GLU A 19 5.56 -5.32 13.69
C GLU A 19 6.38 -5.54 14.98
N CYS A 20 7.07 -6.69 15.04
CA CYS A 20 7.86 -7.14 16.17
C CYS A 20 9.26 -7.61 15.72
N ALA A 21 9.88 -6.85 14.83
CA ALA A 21 11.16 -7.25 14.26
C ALA A 21 12.30 -7.25 15.31
N SER A 22 13.10 -8.31 15.25
CA SER A 22 14.36 -8.50 15.98
C SER A 22 15.55 -8.37 15.02
N ASP A 23 16.77 -8.31 15.57
CA ASP A 23 18.01 -8.35 14.78
C ASP A 23 18.04 -9.52 13.78
N ASP A 24 17.64 -10.70 14.22
CA ASP A 24 17.63 -11.91 13.40
C ASP A 24 16.57 -11.81 12.30
N SER A 25 15.38 -11.30 12.61
CA SER A 25 14.32 -11.04 11.63
C SER A 25 14.80 -10.06 10.56
N ILE A 26 15.42 -8.94 10.95
CA ILE A 26 15.98 -7.96 10.00
C ILE A 26 17.04 -8.58 9.12
N LYS A 27 18.00 -9.32 9.69
CA LYS A 27 19.06 -9.99 8.92
C LYS A 27 18.47 -10.96 7.89
N GLN A 28 17.41 -11.68 8.24
CA GLN A 28 16.71 -12.56 7.31
C GLN A 28 16.00 -11.77 6.21
N ILE A 29 15.29 -10.70 6.55
CA ILE A 29 14.63 -9.81 5.58
C ILE A 29 15.65 -9.21 4.61
N LYS A 30 16.79 -8.68 5.08
CA LYS A 30 17.86 -8.15 4.23
C LYS A 30 18.36 -9.21 3.24
N LYS A 31 18.55 -10.47 3.68
CA LYS A 31 18.94 -11.59 2.80
C LYS A 31 17.86 -11.95 1.77
N ILE A 32 16.59 -11.91 2.16
CA ILE A 32 15.46 -12.15 1.26
C ILE A 32 15.40 -11.04 0.21
N LEU A 33 15.53 -9.79 0.63
CA LEU A 33 15.47 -8.61 -0.23
C LEU A 33 16.49 -8.67 -1.36
N VAL A 34 17.74 -9.05 -1.06
CA VAL A 34 18.81 -9.18 -2.09
C VAL A 34 18.49 -10.23 -3.15
N LYS A 35 17.68 -11.25 -2.81
CA LYS A 35 17.34 -12.35 -3.70
C LYS A 35 15.93 -12.22 -4.28
N GLU A 36 15.22 -11.13 -4.02
CA GLU A 36 13.82 -10.98 -4.38
C GLU A 36 13.67 -10.76 -5.90
N PRO A 37 13.02 -11.70 -6.63
CA PRO A 37 12.88 -11.55 -8.08
C PRO A 37 11.67 -10.68 -8.47
N VAL A 38 10.71 -10.46 -7.56
CA VAL A 38 9.48 -9.73 -7.86
C VAL A 38 9.60 -8.28 -7.39
N ASN A 39 9.69 -7.36 -8.35
CA ASN A 39 9.79 -5.91 -8.07
C ASN A 39 8.67 -5.40 -7.15
N GLN A 40 7.45 -5.94 -7.23
CA GLN A 40 6.36 -5.54 -6.34
C GLN A 40 6.74 -5.69 -4.87
N VAL A 41 7.25 -6.86 -4.52
CA VAL A 41 7.63 -7.18 -3.14
C VAL A 41 8.92 -6.46 -2.77
N GLY A 42 9.91 -6.48 -3.67
CA GLY A 42 11.21 -5.85 -3.45
C GLY A 42 11.12 -4.34 -3.23
N SER A 43 10.40 -3.61 -4.09
CA SER A 43 10.19 -2.17 -3.95
C SER A 43 9.44 -1.82 -2.65
N TYR A 44 8.47 -2.65 -2.23
CA TYR A 44 7.74 -2.43 -0.99
C TYR A 44 8.67 -2.58 0.22
N ILE A 45 9.36 -3.73 0.33
CA ILE A 45 10.27 -4.00 1.44
C ILE A 45 11.37 -2.94 1.49
N TRP A 46 11.97 -2.61 0.35
CA TRP A 46 13.02 -1.60 0.29
C TRP A 46 12.53 -0.24 0.75
N SER A 47 11.40 0.25 0.22
CA SER A 47 10.86 1.55 0.64
C SER A 47 10.50 1.58 2.13
N HIS A 48 9.91 0.52 2.67
CA HIS A 48 9.60 0.43 4.10
C HIS A 48 10.87 0.45 4.96
N LEU A 49 11.90 -0.33 4.60
CA LEU A 49 13.16 -0.31 5.35
C LEU A 49 13.88 1.05 5.26
N SER A 50 13.90 1.68 4.09
CA SER A 50 14.49 3.02 3.92
C SER A 50 13.77 4.07 4.77
N ASN A 51 12.43 4.03 4.80
CA ASN A 51 11.61 4.91 5.63
C ASN A 51 11.91 4.72 7.13
N LEU A 52 12.05 3.47 7.58
CA LEU A 52 12.42 3.15 8.97
C LEU A 52 13.83 3.65 9.33
N MET A 53 14.76 3.71 8.37
CA MET A 53 16.09 4.29 8.60
C MET A 53 16.06 5.82 8.75
N GLU A 54 15.07 6.49 8.13
CA GLU A 54 14.94 7.95 8.14
C GLU A 54 13.96 8.46 9.21
N THR A 55 13.24 7.56 9.89
CA THR A 55 12.17 7.96 10.81
C THR A 55 12.66 8.73 12.03
N SER A 56 11.91 9.77 12.37
CA SER A 56 12.03 10.55 13.60
C SER A 56 11.07 10.07 14.69
N ASP A 57 10.28 9.02 14.46
CA ASP A 57 9.35 8.49 15.45
C ASP A 57 10.11 7.85 16.64
N PRO A 58 9.93 8.32 17.89
CA PRO A 58 10.65 7.79 19.05
C PRO A 58 10.37 6.29 19.29
N HIS A 59 9.19 5.78 18.91
CA HIS A 59 8.80 4.39 19.09
C HIS A 59 9.45 3.44 18.07
N LYS A 60 10.06 3.99 17.01
CA LYS A 60 10.76 3.23 15.97
C LYS A 60 12.28 3.34 16.04
N GLN A 61 12.83 4.01 17.07
CA GLN A 61 14.29 4.21 17.15
C GLN A 61 15.06 2.90 17.34
N THR A 62 14.49 1.90 18.02
CA THR A 62 15.12 0.57 18.15
C THR A 62 15.27 -0.13 16.80
N ILE A 63 14.22 -0.13 15.98
CA ILE A 63 14.30 -0.77 14.66
C ILE A 63 15.24 0.00 13.73
N ARG A 64 15.23 1.34 13.83
CA ARG A 64 16.16 2.21 13.12
C ARG A 64 17.61 1.88 13.46
N SER A 65 17.96 1.75 14.75
CA SER A 65 19.34 1.44 15.15
C SER A 65 19.82 0.09 14.61
N ILE A 66 18.93 -0.92 14.56
CA ILE A 66 19.25 -2.23 13.97
C ILE A 66 19.50 -2.12 12.45
N LEU A 67 18.78 -1.21 11.77
CA LEU A 67 18.91 -1.01 10.33
C LEU A 67 20.17 -0.22 9.95
N GLU A 68 20.59 0.76 10.78
CA GLU A 68 21.76 1.62 10.55
C GLU A 68 23.08 0.83 10.48
N ASP A 69 23.17 -0.35 11.10
CA ASP A 69 24.39 -1.17 11.14
C ASP A 69 24.84 -1.73 9.77
N GLU A 70 23.96 -1.78 8.77
CA GLU A 70 24.32 -2.26 7.42
C GLU A 70 23.51 -1.57 6.31
N THR A 71 24.21 -1.13 5.26
CA THR A 71 23.59 -0.51 4.09
C THR A 71 22.66 -1.44 3.31
N LEU A 72 21.49 -0.92 2.89
CA LEU A 72 20.56 -1.63 2.01
C LEU A 72 21.19 -1.78 0.62
N LYS A 73 21.66 -2.99 0.29
CA LYS A 73 22.44 -3.25 -0.94
C LYS A 73 21.60 -3.40 -2.22
N ALA A 74 20.31 -3.66 -2.11
CA ALA A 74 19.45 -3.85 -3.27
C ALA A 74 18.69 -2.55 -3.54
N GLU A 75 18.86 -1.97 -4.72
CA GLU A 75 18.03 -0.84 -5.18
C GLU A 75 17.00 -1.39 -6.16
N PHE A 76 15.71 -1.13 -5.89
CA PHE A 76 14.62 -1.58 -6.74
C PHE A 76 14.13 -0.46 -7.65
N ASP A 77 13.48 -0.83 -8.74
CA ASP A 77 12.84 0.14 -9.62
C ASP A 77 11.81 0.95 -8.81
N MET A 78 12.04 2.27 -8.78
CA MET A 78 11.30 3.19 -7.94
C MET A 78 10.13 3.91 -8.64
N GLU A 79 9.58 3.36 -9.72
CA GLU A 79 8.39 3.93 -10.35
C GLU A 79 7.14 3.90 -9.45
N LYS A 80 6.76 5.09 -8.93
CA LYS A 80 5.61 5.32 -8.01
C LYS A 80 4.26 4.79 -8.51
N ARG A 81 4.09 4.71 -9.83
CA ARG A 81 2.81 4.34 -10.48
C ARG A 81 2.72 2.87 -10.87
N LYS A 82 3.73 2.06 -10.53
CA LYS A 82 3.88 0.70 -11.04
C LYS A 82 4.13 -0.33 -9.95
N TYR A 83 4.88 0.03 -8.91
CA TYR A 83 5.27 -0.91 -7.87
C TYR A 83 4.74 -0.55 -6.48
N SER A 84 4.54 -1.58 -5.68
CA SER A 84 4.15 -1.48 -4.27
C SER A 84 5.18 -0.71 -3.46
N ARG A 85 4.69 0.12 -2.54
CA ARG A 85 5.49 1.02 -1.72
C ARG A 85 4.87 1.27 -0.36
N ASN A 86 5.76 1.50 0.60
CA ASN A 86 5.45 2.19 1.83
C ASN A 86 5.98 3.63 1.74
N TYR A 87 5.21 4.57 2.30
CA TYR A 87 5.59 5.95 2.50
C TYR A 87 5.47 6.27 3.98
N GLU A 88 6.49 6.88 4.55
CA GLU A 88 6.46 7.37 5.93
C GLU A 88 6.98 8.80 5.95
N GLY A 89 6.34 9.63 6.77
CA GLY A 89 6.86 10.93 7.15
C GLY A 89 6.66 11.11 8.64
N SER A 90 7.72 11.45 9.36
CA SER A 90 7.64 11.66 10.80
C SER A 90 8.40 12.91 11.22
N ILE A 91 7.84 13.60 12.21
CA ILE A 91 8.46 14.73 12.88
C ILE A 91 8.37 14.51 14.38
N PHE A 92 9.44 14.83 15.10
CA PHE A 92 9.46 14.75 16.56
C PHE A 92 10.21 15.95 17.14
N LEU A 93 9.60 16.59 18.14
CA LEU A 93 10.13 17.75 18.84
C LEU A 93 10.47 17.37 20.27
N GLU A 94 11.74 17.06 20.52
CA GLU A 94 12.25 16.64 21.83
C GLU A 94 11.92 17.66 22.95
N LYS A 95 11.97 18.96 22.65
CA LYS A 95 11.74 20.04 23.64
C LYS A 95 10.37 19.99 24.31
N ILE A 96 9.37 19.48 23.60
CA ILE A 96 7.98 19.38 24.08
C ILE A 96 7.49 17.93 24.10
N ASN A 97 8.39 16.97 23.86
CA ASN A 97 8.09 15.54 23.81
C ASN A 97 6.81 15.22 23.01
N THR A 98 6.76 15.74 21.78
CA THR A 98 5.59 15.65 20.90
C THR A 98 6.03 15.39 19.47
N GLY A 99 5.31 14.51 18.78
CA GLY A 99 5.56 14.20 17.37
C GLY A 99 4.33 13.82 16.59
N ALA A 100 4.49 13.69 15.29
CA ALA A 100 3.46 13.20 14.39
C ALA A 100 4.12 12.31 13.33
N THR A 101 3.48 11.17 13.07
CA THR A 101 3.89 10.19 12.09
C THR A 101 2.72 9.92 11.14
N VAL A 102 2.98 10.04 9.84
CA VAL A 102 2.07 9.66 8.78
C VAL A 102 2.65 8.50 8.00
N GLU A 103 1.83 7.49 7.77
CA GLU A 103 2.22 6.28 7.04
C GLU A 103 1.19 5.95 5.98
N SER A 104 1.66 5.47 4.83
CA SER A 104 0.79 4.96 3.78
C SER A 104 1.39 3.77 3.06
N ASP A 105 0.57 2.74 2.86
CA ASP A 105 0.91 1.59 2.04
C ASP A 105 0.07 1.59 0.77
N ILE A 106 0.74 1.35 -0.36
CA ILE A 106 0.08 1.13 -1.64
C ILE A 106 0.58 -0.20 -2.18
N ILE A 107 -0.33 -1.16 -2.33
CA ILE A 107 -0.01 -2.51 -2.79
C ILE A 107 -0.54 -2.71 -4.20
N TRP A 108 0.38 -3.01 -5.11
CA TRP A 108 0.14 -3.30 -6.51
C TRP A 108 0.30 -4.80 -6.78
N SER A 109 -0.48 -5.30 -7.73
CA SER A 109 -0.31 -6.67 -8.26
C SER A 109 0.18 -6.61 -9.69
N SER A 110 1.02 -7.56 -10.09
CA SER A 110 1.43 -7.73 -11.49
C SER A 110 0.26 -8.11 -12.43
N LYS A 111 -0.89 -8.50 -11.87
CA LYS A 111 -2.09 -8.89 -12.61
C LYS A 111 -3.06 -7.73 -12.85
N SER A 112 -2.76 -6.54 -12.33
CA SER A 112 -3.65 -5.37 -12.41
C SER A 112 -2.89 -4.09 -12.76
N PHE A 113 -3.58 -3.16 -13.42
CA PHE A 113 -3.09 -1.81 -13.74
C PHE A 113 -3.53 -0.76 -12.71
N ILE A 114 -4.22 -1.16 -11.65
CA ILE A 114 -4.55 -0.33 -10.48
C ILE A 114 -4.02 -1.00 -9.20
N PRO A 115 -3.86 -0.24 -8.10
CA PRO A 115 -3.52 -0.83 -6.81
C PRO A 115 -4.62 -1.78 -6.33
N ARG A 116 -4.21 -2.91 -5.73
CA ARG A 116 -5.13 -3.87 -5.09
C ARG A 116 -5.59 -3.40 -3.73
N SER A 117 -4.71 -2.75 -2.97
CA SER A 117 -5.05 -2.23 -1.66
C SER A 117 -4.26 -0.97 -1.33
N GLY A 118 -4.85 -0.16 -0.45
CA GLY A 118 -4.24 1.03 0.10
C GLY A 118 -4.53 1.14 1.58
N MET A 119 -3.58 1.65 2.34
CA MET A 119 -3.71 1.97 3.75
C MET A 119 -3.11 3.34 4.01
N PHE A 120 -3.73 4.10 4.89
CA PHE A 120 -3.24 5.36 5.41
C PHE A 120 -3.41 5.39 6.92
N ASN A 121 -2.38 5.78 7.65
CA ASN A 121 -2.36 5.84 9.10
C ASN A 121 -1.78 7.19 9.55
N LEU A 122 -2.43 7.84 10.51
CA LEU A 122 -1.93 9.02 11.19
C LEU A 122 -1.84 8.77 12.69
N THR A 123 -0.64 8.90 13.23
CA THR A 123 -0.34 8.75 14.65
C THR A 123 0.30 10.02 15.19
N VAL A 124 -0.09 10.44 16.39
CA VAL A 124 0.48 11.60 17.08
C VAL A 124 1.03 11.13 18.43
N ASP A 125 2.27 11.49 18.72
CA ASP A 125 2.88 11.28 20.04
C ASP A 125 2.67 12.52 20.88
N LEU A 126 1.98 12.36 22.01
CA LEU A 126 1.79 13.40 23.02
C LEU A 126 2.32 12.92 24.37
N PHE A 127 3.32 13.63 24.89
CA PHE A 127 3.89 13.35 26.19
C PHE A 127 4.45 11.92 26.32
N GLY A 128 5.02 11.37 25.24
CA GLY A 128 5.63 10.04 25.20
C GLY A 128 4.63 8.90 25.00
N ASN A 129 3.41 9.22 24.57
CA ASN A 129 2.37 8.24 24.25
C ASN A 129 1.91 8.46 22.82
N ALA A 130 2.13 7.46 21.97
CA ALA A 130 1.56 7.41 20.63
C ALA A 130 0.05 7.13 20.68
N VAL A 131 -0.73 8.02 20.07
CA VAL A 131 -2.17 7.87 19.85
C VAL A 131 -2.42 7.82 18.36
N ASN A 132 -3.00 6.72 17.89
CA ASN A 132 -3.50 6.62 16.53
C ASN A 132 -4.76 7.46 16.38
N LEU A 133 -4.73 8.49 15.52
CA LEU A 133 -5.89 9.36 15.31
C LEU A 133 -6.87 8.76 14.32
N PHE A 134 -6.35 8.22 13.21
CA PHE A 134 -7.15 7.44 12.28
C PHE A 134 -6.28 6.53 11.42
N GLU A 135 -6.87 5.39 11.09
CA GLU A 135 -6.35 4.44 10.11
C GLU A 135 -7.47 4.13 9.11
N ILE A 136 -7.19 4.36 7.84
CA ILE A 136 -8.13 4.13 6.74
C ILE A 136 -7.47 3.16 5.79
N GLY A 137 -8.06 1.97 5.67
CA GLY A 137 -7.59 0.91 4.78
C GLY A 137 -8.71 0.41 3.89
N GLY A 138 -8.34 -0.02 2.68
CA GLY A 138 -9.28 -0.65 1.78
C GLY A 138 -8.62 -1.55 0.74
N ARG A 139 -9.40 -2.55 0.32
CA ARG A 139 -9.06 -3.44 -0.79
C ARG A 139 -10.05 -3.21 -1.92
N ILE A 140 -9.52 -3.19 -3.14
CA ILE A 140 -10.27 -2.96 -4.37
C ILE A 140 -10.17 -4.22 -5.21
N GLU A 141 -11.33 -4.77 -5.58
CA GLU A 141 -11.42 -5.91 -6.49
C GLU A 141 -12.42 -5.60 -7.61
N GLY A 142 -12.00 -5.81 -8.86
CA GLY A 142 -12.87 -5.75 -10.02
C GLY A 142 -13.14 -4.33 -10.55
N LEU A 143 -12.54 -3.29 -9.95
CA LEU A 143 -12.59 -1.93 -10.49
C LEU A 143 -11.87 -1.83 -11.84
N GLU A 144 -10.90 -2.69 -12.09
CA GLU A 144 -10.23 -2.85 -13.39
C GLU A 144 -11.22 -3.07 -14.52
N TYR A 145 -12.19 -3.98 -14.31
CA TYR A 145 -13.19 -4.32 -15.32
C TYR A 145 -14.13 -3.14 -15.62
N PHE A 146 -14.50 -2.39 -14.57
CA PHE A 146 -15.28 -1.16 -14.74
C PHE A 146 -14.48 -0.13 -15.55
N LEU A 147 -13.23 0.15 -15.16
CA LEU A 147 -12.38 1.12 -15.86
C LEU A 147 -12.10 0.71 -17.30
N GLU A 148 -11.85 -0.58 -17.57
CA GLU A 148 -11.64 -1.09 -18.93
C GLU A 148 -12.91 -0.95 -19.78
N SER A 149 -14.10 -1.22 -19.21
CA SER A 149 -15.37 -1.06 -19.91
C SER A 149 -15.68 0.39 -20.29
N TYR A 150 -15.16 1.37 -19.55
CA TYR A 150 -15.43 2.79 -19.80
C TYR A 150 -14.31 3.48 -20.55
N PHE A 151 -13.06 3.25 -20.15
CA PHE A 151 -11.88 3.99 -20.62
C PHE A 151 -10.88 3.09 -21.36
N GLY A 152 -11.16 1.80 -21.50
CA GLY A 152 -10.35 0.91 -22.32
C GLY A 152 -10.46 1.21 -23.81
N PRO A 153 -9.63 0.56 -24.66
CA PRO A 153 -9.62 0.80 -26.11
C PRO A 153 -10.98 0.56 -26.79
N ASN A 154 -11.78 -0.35 -26.25
CA ASN A 154 -13.14 -0.67 -26.70
C ASN A 154 -14.22 -0.13 -25.74
N GLY A 155 -13.85 0.79 -24.84
CA GLY A 155 -14.73 1.31 -23.80
C GLY A 155 -15.65 2.43 -24.26
N TYR A 156 -16.61 2.80 -23.41
CA TYR A 156 -17.61 3.83 -23.71
C TYR A 156 -17.00 5.17 -24.18
N PHE A 157 -15.90 5.59 -23.57
CA PHE A 157 -15.19 6.84 -23.84
C PHE A 157 -13.98 6.66 -24.77
N SER A 158 -13.90 5.58 -25.54
CA SER A 158 -12.82 5.41 -26.51
C SER A 158 -12.86 6.52 -27.58
N GLU A 159 -11.71 6.90 -28.12
CA GLU A 159 -11.62 7.93 -29.17
C GLU A 159 -12.50 7.62 -30.39
N THR A 160 -12.76 6.34 -30.66
CA THR A 160 -13.65 5.87 -31.73
C THR A 160 -15.13 6.16 -31.43
N ASN A 161 -15.57 6.00 -30.18
CA ASN A 161 -16.95 6.26 -29.76
C ASN A 161 -17.23 7.76 -29.57
N VAL A 162 -16.24 8.54 -29.09
CA VAL A 162 -16.36 10.00 -28.97
C VAL A 162 -16.51 10.67 -30.34
N LYS A 163 -15.82 10.15 -31.38
CA LYS A 163 -15.98 10.58 -32.78
C LYS A 163 -17.29 10.10 -33.40
N ALA A 164 -17.81 8.94 -33.00
CA ALA A 164 -19.11 8.44 -33.46
C ALA A 164 -20.28 9.21 -32.83
N ALA A 165 -20.16 9.62 -31.55
CA ALA A 165 -21.19 10.37 -30.83
C ALA A 165 -21.39 11.81 -31.34
N SER A 166 -20.44 12.39 -32.08
CA SER A 166 -20.62 13.66 -32.80
C SER A 166 -21.50 13.55 -34.05
N THR A 167 -21.95 12.36 -34.43
CA THR A 167 -22.81 12.10 -35.59
C THR A 167 -24.00 11.23 -35.16
N GLU A 168 -25.13 11.90 -34.90
CA GLU A 168 -26.51 11.42 -34.77
C GLU A 168 -26.79 10.02 -34.14
N THR A 169 -27.43 10.03 -32.96
CA THR A 169 -28.77 9.42 -32.64
C THR A 169 -28.79 9.03 -31.15
N ALA A 170 -29.28 9.92 -30.29
CA ALA A 170 -28.95 9.93 -28.85
C ALA A 170 -30.01 9.36 -27.88
N VAL A 171 -30.97 8.52 -28.30
CA VAL A 171 -32.10 8.15 -27.41
C VAL A 171 -32.17 6.66 -27.07
N ASP A 172 -31.80 5.75 -27.97
CA ASP A 172 -31.89 4.30 -27.71
C ASP A 172 -30.65 3.72 -27.00
N THR A 173 -29.48 4.35 -27.15
CA THR A 173 -28.24 4.00 -26.45
C THR A 173 -28.37 4.15 -24.93
N ILE A 174 -29.10 5.16 -24.47
CA ILE A 174 -29.23 5.50 -23.03
C ILE A 174 -29.92 4.38 -22.22
N LYS A 175 -30.90 3.68 -22.81
CA LYS A 175 -31.61 2.57 -22.12
C LYS A 175 -30.78 1.29 -22.08
N ALA A 176 -30.07 0.97 -23.16
CA ALA A 176 -29.15 -0.16 -23.19
C ALA A 176 -27.94 0.06 -22.28
N ASP A 177 -27.46 1.30 -22.17
CA ASP A 177 -26.37 1.69 -21.27
C ASP A 177 -26.77 1.54 -19.81
N LYS A 178 -27.95 2.03 -19.38
CA LYS A 178 -28.42 1.86 -17.99
C LYS A 178 -28.43 0.39 -17.54
N MET A 179 -28.90 -0.51 -18.41
CA MET A 179 -29.00 -1.94 -18.09
C MET A 179 -27.62 -2.64 -18.02
N LYS A 180 -26.59 -2.12 -18.71
CA LYS A 180 -25.20 -2.59 -18.57
C LYS A 180 -24.52 -2.04 -17.32
N ILE A 181 -24.77 -0.77 -16.98
CA ILE A 181 -24.21 -0.11 -15.79
C ILE A 181 -24.63 -0.85 -14.51
N ASP A 182 -25.93 -1.18 -14.37
CA ASP A 182 -26.45 -1.94 -13.23
C ASP A 182 -25.84 -3.35 -13.08
N ARG A 183 -25.35 -3.95 -14.16
CA ARG A 183 -24.64 -5.25 -14.12
C ARG A 183 -23.17 -5.12 -13.71
N ILE A 184 -22.53 -4.01 -14.05
CA ILE A 184 -21.11 -3.77 -13.74
C ILE A 184 -20.96 -3.40 -12.26
N ASP A 185 -21.87 -2.59 -11.72
CA ASP A 185 -21.90 -2.23 -10.29
C ASP A 185 -21.89 -3.47 -9.38
N LYS A 186 -22.61 -4.52 -9.77
CA LYS A 186 -22.64 -5.80 -9.04
C LYS A 186 -21.30 -6.59 -9.03
N ARG A 187 -20.34 -6.24 -9.88
CA ARG A 187 -19.04 -6.93 -9.98
C ARG A 187 -17.92 -6.22 -9.25
N VAL A 188 -18.05 -4.92 -8.99
CA VAL A 188 -17.05 -4.17 -8.25
C VAL A 188 -17.28 -4.42 -6.76
N ARG A 189 -16.23 -4.84 -6.04
CA ARG A 189 -16.27 -4.99 -4.59
C ARG A 189 -15.26 -4.06 -3.95
N PHE A 190 -15.77 -3.18 -3.09
CA PHE A 190 -14.96 -2.37 -2.21
C PHE A 190 -15.10 -2.92 -0.80
N SER A 191 -13.97 -3.29 -0.20
CA SER A 191 -13.91 -3.64 1.21
C SER A 191 -13.14 -2.55 1.93
N ALA A 192 -13.85 -1.70 2.66
CA ALA A 192 -13.24 -0.80 3.63
C ALA A 192 -13.05 -1.55 4.95
N SER A 193 -11.89 -1.40 5.57
CA SER A 193 -11.59 -1.97 6.87
C SER A 193 -11.12 -0.87 7.80
N ASN A 194 -11.88 -0.61 8.87
CA ASN A 194 -11.36 0.06 10.06
C ASN A 194 -10.60 -1.02 10.85
N ILE A 195 -9.27 -0.96 10.82
CA ILE A 195 -8.40 -1.96 11.47
C ILE A 195 -8.05 -1.50 12.91
N SER A 196 -8.79 -0.53 13.46
CA SER A 196 -8.64 -0.10 14.87
C SER A 196 -8.91 -1.21 15.90
N GLU A 197 -9.32 -2.42 15.49
CA GLU A 197 -9.55 -3.59 16.34
C GLU A 197 -8.61 -4.80 16.06
N VAL A 198 -7.50 -4.65 15.33
CA VAL A 198 -6.47 -5.71 15.33
C VAL A 198 -5.59 -5.51 16.57
N PHE A 199 -5.77 -6.43 17.52
CA PHE A 199 -5.01 -6.59 18.76
C PHE A 199 -3.63 -5.90 18.73
N ILE A 200 -3.52 -4.80 19.50
CA ILE A 200 -2.23 -4.28 19.96
C ILE A 200 -1.60 -5.37 20.85
N PHE A 201 -0.92 -6.34 20.25
CA PHE A 201 0.17 -6.99 20.95
C PHE A 201 1.28 -5.95 20.99
N SER A 202 1.27 -5.11 22.03
CA SER A 202 2.42 -4.27 22.34
C SER A 202 3.62 -5.20 22.41
N CYS A 203 4.54 -5.05 21.46
CA CYS A 203 5.79 -5.76 21.50
C CYS A 203 6.53 -5.28 22.75
N GLN A 204 6.44 -6.04 23.84
CA GLN A 204 7.29 -5.82 25.00
C GLN A 204 8.71 -6.19 24.57
N TYR A 205 9.43 -5.22 24.03
CA TYR A 205 10.87 -5.27 23.91
C TYR A 205 11.41 -5.51 25.32
N ARG A 206 11.77 -6.76 25.60
CA ARG A 206 12.40 -7.14 26.86
C ARG A 206 13.83 -6.63 26.79
N VAL A 207 14.08 -5.52 27.50
CA VAL A 207 15.43 -5.02 27.80
C VAL A 207 16.18 -6.04 28.64
#